data_AF-A0A2E6W702-F1
#
_entry.id   AF-A0A2E6W702-F1
#
_cell.length_a   1.000
_cell.length_b   1.000
_cell.length_c   1.000
_cell.angle_alpha   90.00
_cell.angle_beta   90.00
_cell.angle_gamma   90.00
#
_symmetry.space_group_name_H-M   'P 1'
#
loop_
_entity.id
_entity.type
_entity.pdbx_description
1 polymer ?
#
loop_
_entity_poly.entity_id
_entity_poly.type
_entity_poly.pdbx_seq_one_letter_code
_entity_poly.pdbx_strand_id
1 'polypeptide(L)'
;MINTPNTISLGYNTLGFDDEFLRFAFYRNLLTPYTHQYANGCQRYDVFPITVFYYLFEDSVLKWPKIDERPTLKLEHLVTENGWFQGRAHHAMNDVDATIQLASHLKSANPEMWQYLIGYFDKNTDSERIKALPMAFTEHVDLRYGLMIHARFGAKNAYQGMLLALGNHNHYKNQTVWLRLDKDLITDFDFSHLDSNGQIIRKKYAEPGFMLPPTERYTQHMTLERMKLVATNLENIRKHFGEIEQLQREAREFTYERIDHVDVDAGLYDLGFLTGEEQQFCQKFHIALPHARQSLIAAQKNPNLKTQALRVQWRDDPSLLSTEELSSMTNYMNKIMQKKSPADIVDYRGHSKRGLYESLSEVKEINDKLSLDESQKKALTSYMTWLDQKIESFET
;
A
#
# COMPACT_ATOMS: atom_id res chain seq x y z
N MET A 1 -1.62 -15.13 -15.72
CA MET A 1 -3.03 -14.67 -15.61
C MET A 1 -3.12 -13.18 -15.33
N ILE A 2 -2.47 -12.63 -14.29
CA ILE A 2 -2.58 -11.19 -13.94
C ILE A 2 -1.93 -10.22 -14.95
N ASN A 3 -0.94 -10.68 -15.72
CA ASN A 3 -0.23 -9.93 -16.76
C ASN A 3 -0.77 -10.18 -18.18
N THR A 4 -1.92 -10.84 -18.30
CA THR A 4 -2.54 -11.10 -19.62
C THR A 4 -3.05 -9.77 -20.19
N PRO A 5 -2.85 -9.46 -21.49
CA PRO A 5 -3.34 -8.22 -22.07
C PRO A 5 -4.81 -7.93 -21.77
N ASN A 6 -5.14 -6.66 -21.53
CA ASN A 6 -6.48 -6.16 -21.20
C ASN A 6 -7.08 -6.73 -19.90
N THR A 7 -6.24 -7.18 -18.96
CA THR A 7 -6.72 -7.69 -17.65
C THR A 7 -6.91 -6.56 -16.66
N ILE A 8 -8.07 -6.53 -15.99
CA ILE A 8 -8.32 -5.66 -14.84
C ILE A 8 -8.13 -6.48 -13.57
N SER A 9 -7.15 -6.11 -12.75
CA SER A 9 -6.94 -6.69 -11.42
C SER A 9 -7.79 -5.91 -10.40
N LEU A 10 -8.72 -6.59 -9.75
CA LEU A 10 -9.67 -6.01 -8.80
C LEU A 10 -9.61 -6.78 -7.47
N GLY A 11 -9.68 -6.04 -6.36
CA GLY A 11 -9.78 -6.61 -5.03
C GLY A 11 -10.41 -5.63 -4.03
N TYR A 12 -10.52 -6.04 -2.78
CA TYR A 12 -11.07 -5.23 -1.69
C TYR A 12 -9.96 -4.75 -0.76
N ASN A 13 -9.67 -3.45 -0.77
CA ASN A 13 -8.52 -2.84 -0.10
C ASN A 13 -7.17 -3.39 -0.62
N THR A 14 -7.13 -3.66 -1.93
CA THR A 14 -6.06 -4.42 -2.58
C THR A 14 -4.84 -3.57 -2.94
N LEU A 15 -5.04 -2.28 -3.26
CA LEU A 15 -3.95 -1.42 -3.70
C LEU A 15 -3.01 -1.04 -2.55
N GLY A 16 -3.51 -1.10 -1.32
CA GLY A 16 -2.72 -0.87 -0.11
C GLY A 16 -2.00 -2.10 0.43
N PHE A 17 -2.26 -3.30 -0.10
CA PHE A 17 -1.70 -4.55 0.42
C PHE A 17 -1.33 -5.55 -0.68
N ASP A 18 -2.30 -6.16 -1.38
CA ASP A 18 -2.00 -7.25 -2.32
C ASP A 18 -1.14 -6.79 -3.49
N ASP A 19 -1.33 -5.55 -3.99
CA ASP A 19 -0.51 -5.03 -5.08
C ASP A 19 0.94 -4.83 -4.64
N GLU A 20 1.17 -4.42 -3.39
CA GLU A 20 2.52 -4.36 -2.82
C GLU A 20 3.12 -5.76 -2.66
N PHE A 21 2.34 -6.70 -2.15
CA PHE A 21 2.75 -8.09 -2.04
C PHE A 21 3.17 -8.67 -3.39
N LEU A 22 2.38 -8.45 -4.45
CA LEU A 22 2.67 -8.89 -5.81
C LEU A 22 3.92 -8.24 -6.39
N ARG A 23 4.11 -6.93 -6.20
CA ARG A 23 5.32 -6.23 -6.66
C ARG A 23 6.57 -6.87 -6.04
N PHE A 24 6.57 -7.10 -4.73
CA PHE A 24 7.68 -7.74 -4.04
C PHE A 24 7.83 -9.22 -4.42
N ALA A 25 6.74 -9.94 -4.63
CA ALA A 25 6.79 -11.33 -5.09
C ALA A 25 7.43 -11.42 -6.48
N PHE A 26 7.05 -10.55 -7.43
CA PHE A 26 7.66 -10.49 -8.74
C PHE A 26 9.12 -10.07 -8.68
N TYR A 27 9.42 -9.02 -7.92
CA TYR A 27 10.77 -8.52 -7.72
C TYR A 27 11.74 -9.60 -7.20
N ARG A 28 11.38 -10.30 -6.12
CA ARG A 28 12.19 -11.39 -5.54
C ARG A 28 12.39 -12.58 -6.47
N ASN A 29 11.54 -12.71 -7.49
CA ASN A 29 11.60 -13.78 -8.49
C ASN A 29 12.11 -13.28 -9.85
N LEU A 30 12.78 -12.13 -9.91
CA LEU A 30 13.31 -11.57 -11.17
C LEU A 30 12.24 -11.32 -12.25
N LEU A 31 10.99 -11.08 -11.85
CA LEU A 31 9.89 -10.71 -12.73
C LEU A 31 9.67 -9.20 -12.65
N THR A 32 9.11 -8.62 -13.72
CA THR A 32 8.82 -7.19 -13.79
C THR A 32 7.74 -6.81 -12.75
N PRO A 33 8.02 -5.94 -11.76
CA PRO A 33 7.12 -5.75 -10.62
C PRO A 33 5.83 -4.96 -10.91
N TYR A 34 5.77 -4.20 -12.00
CA TYR A 34 4.73 -3.18 -12.21
C TYR A 34 3.88 -3.38 -13.46
N THR A 35 4.26 -4.30 -14.36
CA THR A 35 3.63 -4.41 -15.69
C THR A 35 2.15 -4.78 -15.62
N HIS A 36 1.73 -5.53 -14.59
CA HIS A 36 0.34 -5.94 -14.38
C HIS A 36 -0.60 -4.77 -14.09
N GLN A 37 -0.04 -3.60 -13.80
CA GLN A 37 -0.78 -2.42 -13.39
C GLN A 37 -1.15 -1.50 -14.56
N TYR A 38 -0.47 -1.62 -15.72
CA TYR A 38 -0.64 -0.67 -16.83
C TYR A 38 -0.27 -1.22 -18.22
N ALA A 39 0.61 -2.21 -18.33
CA ALA A 39 1.13 -2.65 -19.62
C ALA A 39 0.07 -3.43 -20.41
N ASN A 40 0.08 -3.32 -21.74
CA ASN A 40 -0.81 -4.07 -22.64
C ASN A 40 -2.31 -3.92 -22.31
N GLY A 41 -2.74 -2.74 -21.88
CA GLY A 41 -4.13 -2.47 -21.51
C GLY A 41 -4.54 -3.03 -20.14
N CYS A 42 -3.61 -3.55 -19.34
CA CYS A 42 -3.91 -3.94 -17.97
C CYS A 42 -4.26 -2.73 -17.10
N GLN A 43 -5.14 -2.95 -16.14
CA GLN A 43 -5.56 -1.94 -15.17
C GLN A 43 -5.71 -2.57 -13.78
N ARG A 44 -5.84 -1.71 -12.76
CA ARG A 44 -6.05 -2.14 -11.37
C ARG A 44 -7.08 -1.26 -10.68
N TYR A 45 -8.02 -1.87 -9.98
CA TYR A 45 -9.10 -1.19 -9.26
C TYR A 45 -9.17 -1.67 -7.81
N ASP A 46 -9.71 -0.83 -6.93
CA ASP A 46 -9.97 -1.16 -5.54
C ASP A 46 -11.44 -0.91 -5.18
N VAL A 47 -12.13 -1.97 -4.74
CA VAL A 47 -13.56 -1.91 -4.39
C VAL A 47 -13.79 -1.19 -3.06
N PHE A 48 -12.81 -1.14 -2.16
CA PHE A 48 -13.00 -0.50 -0.85
C PHE A 48 -13.31 1.00 -0.94
N PRO A 49 -12.49 1.86 -1.60
CA PRO A 49 -12.81 3.28 -1.72
C PRO A 49 -14.08 3.54 -2.55
N ILE A 50 -14.42 2.66 -3.50
CA ILE A 50 -15.73 2.70 -4.18
C ILE A 50 -16.85 2.47 -3.17
N THR A 51 -16.75 1.42 -2.36
CA THR A 51 -17.75 1.04 -1.34
C THR A 51 -17.96 2.17 -0.33
N VAL A 52 -16.88 2.82 0.11
CA VAL A 52 -16.95 4.02 0.96
C VAL A 52 -17.76 5.13 0.28
N PHE A 53 -17.56 5.37 -1.01
CA PHE A 53 -18.30 6.40 -1.74
C PHE A 53 -19.80 6.09 -1.82
N TYR A 54 -20.17 4.84 -2.15
CA TYR A 54 -21.58 4.42 -2.14
C TYR A 54 -22.19 4.51 -0.74
N TYR A 55 -21.46 4.10 0.30
CA TYR A 55 -21.91 4.25 1.69
C TYR A 55 -22.26 5.69 2.05
N LEU A 56 -21.48 6.65 1.55
CA LEU A 56 -21.69 8.06 1.86
C LEU A 56 -22.78 8.72 1.00
N PHE A 57 -22.93 8.34 -0.27
CA PHE A 57 -23.74 9.12 -1.20
C PHE A 57 -24.89 8.35 -1.85
N GLU A 58 -24.98 7.03 -1.65
CA GLU A 58 -26.01 6.14 -2.19
C GLU A 58 -26.33 5.05 -1.14
N ASP A 59 -26.74 5.46 0.05
CA ASP A 59 -26.95 4.54 1.18
C ASP A 59 -28.04 3.49 0.92
N SER A 60 -29.04 3.80 0.09
CA SER A 60 -30.16 2.91 -0.21
C SER A 60 -29.81 1.66 -1.01
N VAL A 61 -28.60 1.60 -1.60
CA VAL A 61 -28.21 0.52 -2.52
C VAL A 61 -27.95 -0.81 -1.83
N LEU A 62 -27.60 -0.82 -0.54
CA LEU A 62 -27.22 -2.02 0.20
C LEU A 62 -27.63 -1.86 1.68
N LYS A 63 -27.88 -3.00 2.34
CA LYS A 63 -27.99 -3.01 3.81
C LYS A 63 -26.59 -2.88 4.41
N TRP A 64 -26.32 -1.75 5.06
CA TRP A 64 -25.02 -1.48 5.69
C TRP A 64 -24.96 -2.11 7.08
N PRO A 65 -24.05 -3.08 7.33
CA PRO A 65 -23.96 -3.75 8.62
C PRO A 65 -23.46 -2.80 9.70
N LYS A 66 -23.85 -3.12 10.94
CA LYS A 66 -23.41 -2.41 12.15
C LYS A 66 -22.88 -3.39 13.19
N ILE A 67 -21.85 -2.98 13.93
CA ILE A 67 -21.33 -3.66 15.12
C ILE A 67 -21.40 -2.65 16.26
N ASP A 68 -22.06 -3.00 17.36
CA ASP A 68 -22.28 -2.08 18.49
C ASP A 68 -22.85 -0.73 18.03
N GLU A 69 -23.85 -0.77 17.15
CA GLU A 69 -24.48 0.39 16.48
C GLU A 69 -23.58 1.24 15.57
N ARG A 70 -22.33 0.81 15.34
CA ARG A 70 -21.38 1.51 14.46
C ARG A 70 -21.31 0.85 13.09
N PRO A 71 -21.37 1.63 11.99
CA PRO A 71 -21.25 1.08 10.65
C PRO A 71 -19.91 0.39 10.45
N THR A 72 -19.93 -0.75 9.75
CA THR A 72 -18.72 -1.49 9.38
C THR A 72 -18.69 -1.69 7.87
N LEU A 73 -17.53 -1.47 7.27
CA LEU A 73 -17.28 -1.73 5.85
C LEU A 73 -16.33 -2.93 5.68
N LYS A 74 -16.35 -3.86 6.64
CA LYS A 74 -15.65 -5.12 6.51
C LYS A 74 -16.41 -6.01 5.54
N LEU A 75 -15.69 -6.63 4.60
CA LEU A 75 -16.28 -7.37 3.48
C LEU A 75 -17.18 -8.51 3.98
N GLU A 76 -16.72 -9.27 4.99
CA GLU A 76 -17.45 -10.38 5.58
C GLU A 76 -18.80 -9.97 6.18
N HIS A 77 -18.88 -8.77 6.77
CA HIS A 77 -20.13 -8.26 7.32
C HIS A 77 -21.05 -7.74 6.21
N LEU A 78 -20.50 -7.09 5.18
CA LEU A 78 -21.28 -6.59 4.05
C LEU A 78 -21.98 -7.75 3.33
N VAL A 79 -21.27 -8.83 3.02
CA VAL A 79 -21.87 -9.97 2.34
C VAL A 79 -22.85 -10.75 3.21
N THR A 80 -22.60 -10.81 4.53
CA THR A 80 -23.51 -11.49 5.47
C THR A 80 -24.84 -10.73 5.59
N GLU A 81 -24.79 -9.42 5.81
CA GLU A 81 -25.98 -8.57 5.98
C GLU A 81 -26.86 -8.54 4.71
N ASN A 82 -26.25 -8.69 3.53
CA ASN A 82 -26.94 -8.69 2.25
C ASN A 82 -27.31 -10.09 1.74
N GLY A 83 -27.05 -11.14 2.52
CA GLY A 83 -27.42 -12.52 2.18
C GLY A 83 -26.64 -13.14 1.01
N TRP A 84 -25.46 -12.59 0.70
CA TRP A 84 -24.58 -13.04 -0.38
C TRP A 84 -23.55 -14.09 0.05
N PHE A 85 -23.50 -14.36 1.36
CA PHE A 85 -22.54 -15.28 1.92
C PHE A 85 -23.01 -16.73 1.86
N GLN A 86 -22.25 -17.58 1.16
CA GLN A 86 -22.44 -19.04 1.13
C GLN A 86 -21.09 -19.74 1.39
N GLY A 87 -20.58 -19.74 2.64
CA GLY A 87 -19.29 -20.39 2.93
C GLY A 87 -18.82 -20.32 4.39
N ARG A 88 -17.53 -20.61 4.64
CA ARG A 88 -16.84 -20.27 5.90
C ARG A 88 -16.07 -18.97 5.71
N ALA A 89 -16.10 -18.05 6.67
CA ALA A 89 -15.31 -16.82 6.58
C ALA A 89 -13.81 -17.17 6.53
N HIS A 90 -13.00 -16.33 5.87
CA HIS A 90 -11.53 -16.43 5.82
C HIS A 90 -10.92 -17.53 4.92
N HIS A 91 -11.62 -17.97 3.88
CA HIS A 91 -10.98 -18.64 2.75
C HIS A 91 -10.75 -17.63 1.62
N ALA A 92 -9.54 -17.59 1.06
CA ALA A 92 -9.18 -16.65 0.00
C ALA A 92 -10.17 -16.65 -1.19
N MET A 93 -10.75 -17.81 -1.53
CA MET A 93 -11.77 -17.89 -2.58
C MET A 93 -13.09 -17.20 -2.18
N ASN A 94 -13.50 -17.32 -0.93
CA ASN A 94 -14.75 -16.70 -0.46
C ASN A 94 -14.63 -15.18 -0.44
N ASP A 95 -13.44 -14.63 -0.14
CA ASP A 95 -13.19 -13.18 -0.21
C ASP A 95 -13.19 -12.68 -1.67
N VAL A 96 -12.71 -13.50 -2.62
CA VAL A 96 -12.82 -13.22 -4.06
C VAL A 96 -14.28 -13.19 -4.50
N ASP A 97 -15.06 -14.24 -4.17
CA ASP A 97 -16.48 -14.33 -4.51
C ASP A 97 -17.28 -13.19 -3.88
N ALA A 98 -17.00 -12.86 -2.61
CA ALA A 98 -17.59 -11.74 -1.89
C ALA A 98 -17.29 -10.39 -2.58
N THR A 99 -16.04 -10.19 -3.01
CA THR A 99 -15.62 -8.98 -3.72
C THR A 99 -16.33 -8.86 -5.07
N ILE A 100 -16.45 -9.96 -5.83
CA ILE A 100 -17.14 -9.99 -7.12
C ILE A 100 -18.62 -9.66 -6.94
N GLN A 101 -19.28 -10.28 -5.95
CA GLN A 101 -20.69 -10.03 -5.66
C GLN A 101 -20.93 -8.57 -5.26
N LEU A 102 -20.13 -8.02 -4.36
CA LEU A 102 -20.23 -6.62 -3.95
C LEU A 102 -20.01 -5.67 -5.15
N ALA A 103 -18.96 -5.87 -5.93
CA ALA A 103 -18.67 -5.04 -7.09
C ALA A 103 -19.79 -5.10 -8.15
N SER A 104 -20.30 -6.30 -8.43
CA SER A 104 -21.41 -6.53 -9.35
C SER A 104 -22.69 -5.82 -8.89
N HIS A 105 -22.99 -5.90 -7.59
CA HIS A 105 -24.15 -5.26 -7.00
C HIS A 105 -24.05 -3.74 -7.06
N LEU A 106 -22.93 -3.14 -6.62
CA LEU A 106 -22.73 -1.69 -6.66
C LEU A 106 -22.82 -1.15 -8.10
N LYS A 107 -22.18 -1.85 -9.05
CA LYS A 107 -22.26 -1.50 -10.48
C LYS A 107 -23.70 -1.56 -11.00
N SER A 108 -24.47 -2.58 -10.61
CA SER A 108 -25.86 -2.74 -11.07
C SER A 108 -26.81 -1.73 -10.44
N ALA A 109 -26.58 -1.38 -9.16
CA ALA A 109 -27.41 -0.44 -8.42
C ALA A 109 -27.28 1.00 -8.93
N ASN A 110 -26.05 1.44 -9.28
CA ASN A 110 -25.82 2.74 -9.91
C ASN A 110 -24.64 2.67 -10.90
N PRO A 111 -24.90 2.33 -12.19
CA PRO A 111 -23.85 2.17 -13.19
C PRO A 111 -23.07 3.46 -13.48
N GLU A 112 -23.73 4.61 -13.43
CA GLU A 112 -23.11 5.92 -13.68
C GLU A 112 -22.12 6.28 -12.58
N MET A 113 -22.50 6.07 -11.32
CA MET A 113 -21.59 6.24 -10.18
C MET A 113 -20.40 5.29 -10.26
N TRP A 114 -20.63 4.01 -10.60
CA TRP A 114 -19.54 3.06 -10.80
C TRP A 114 -18.56 3.56 -11.86
N GLN A 115 -19.07 3.96 -13.03
CA GLN A 115 -18.25 4.49 -14.13
C GLN A 115 -17.49 5.76 -13.73
N TYR A 116 -18.13 6.66 -12.97
CA TYR A 116 -17.47 7.82 -12.41
C TYR A 116 -16.32 7.43 -11.48
N LEU A 117 -16.53 6.47 -10.58
CA LEU A 117 -15.56 6.10 -9.57
C LEU A 117 -14.36 5.33 -10.12
N ILE A 118 -14.56 4.42 -11.09
CA ILE A 118 -13.42 3.73 -11.71
C ILE A 118 -12.51 4.70 -12.48
N GLY A 119 -13.02 5.85 -12.90
CA GLY A 119 -12.22 6.94 -13.46
C GLY A 119 -11.15 7.49 -12.51
N TYR A 120 -11.28 7.30 -11.19
CA TYR A 120 -10.20 7.64 -10.25
C TYR A 120 -9.01 6.70 -10.31
N PHE A 121 -9.15 5.52 -10.93
CA PHE A 121 -8.04 4.60 -11.20
C PHE A 121 -7.43 4.80 -12.60
N ASP A 122 -7.92 5.78 -13.36
CA ASP A 122 -7.26 6.26 -14.58
C ASP A 122 -6.45 7.53 -14.28
N LYS A 123 -5.17 7.51 -14.66
CA LYS A 123 -4.24 8.58 -14.31
C LYS A 123 -4.63 9.93 -14.93
N ASN A 124 -5.12 9.93 -16.17
CA ASN A 124 -5.47 11.15 -16.87
C ASN A 124 -6.73 11.76 -16.27
N THR A 125 -7.78 10.95 -16.09
CA THR A 125 -9.05 11.35 -15.49
C THR A 125 -8.87 11.86 -14.07
N ASP A 126 -8.10 11.18 -13.22
CA ASP A 126 -7.81 11.62 -11.85
C ASP A 126 -7.03 12.96 -11.83
N SER A 127 -6.06 13.11 -12.73
CA SER A 127 -5.31 14.37 -12.88
C SER A 127 -6.20 15.54 -13.32
N GLU A 128 -7.09 15.32 -14.28
CA GLU A 128 -8.04 16.33 -14.74
C GLU A 128 -9.02 16.75 -13.64
N ARG A 129 -9.52 15.80 -12.84
CA ARG A 129 -10.37 16.09 -11.68
C ARG A 129 -9.67 16.96 -10.64
N ILE A 130 -8.40 16.67 -10.35
CA ILE A 130 -7.58 17.50 -9.45
C ILE A 130 -7.41 18.92 -10.01
N LYS A 131 -7.10 19.05 -11.31
CA LYS A 131 -6.97 20.36 -11.96
C LYS A 131 -8.28 21.15 -12.01
N ALA A 132 -9.43 20.46 -11.99
CA ALA A 132 -10.74 21.08 -11.99
C ALA A 132 -11.21 21.56 -10.59
N LEU A 133 -10.46 21.24 -9.52
CA LEU A 133 -10.79 21.71 -8.17
C LEU A 133 -10.75 23.24 -8.08
N PRO A 134 -11.62 23.87 -7.27
CA PRO A 134 -11.62 25.31 -7.11
C PRO A 134 -10.37 25.81 -6.39
N MET A 135 -10.06 27.08 -6.61
CA MET A 135 -9.04 27.82 -5.87
C MET A 135 -9.57 28.22 -4.49
N ALA A 136 -8.77 28.04 -3.44
CA ALA A 136 -9.12 28.48 -2.08
C ALA A 136 -8.99 30.00 -1.92
N PHE A 137 -8.10 30.61 -2.71
CA PHE A 137 -7.77 32.05 -2.66
C PHE A 137 -7.73 32.62 -4.08
N THR A 138 -8.16 33.86 -4.22
CA THR A 138 -8.11 34.63 -5.47
C THR A 138 -6.78 35.35 -5.66
N GLU A 139 -6.04 35.52 -4.57
CA GLU A 139 -4.85 36.36 -4.45
C GLU A 139 -3.55 35.62 -4.83
N HIS A 140 -3.58 34.29 -4.97
CA HIS A 140 -2.41 33.44 -5.17
C HIS A 140 -2.52 32.46 -6.33
N VAL A 141 -1.36 32.06 -6.86
CA VAL A 141 -1.25 31.18 -8.03
C VAL A 141 -1.16 29.72 -7.57
N ASP A 142 -2.26 28.98 -7.78
CA ASP A 142 -2.46 27.54 -7.56
C ASP A 142 -2.48 27.00 -6.11
N LEU A 143 -3.39 27.52 -5.28
CA LEU A 143 -3.82 26.94 -4.00
C LEU A 143 -5.23 26.33 -4.12
N ARG A 144 -5.34 25.24 -4.88
CA ARG A 144 -6.62 24.52 -5.02
C ARG A 144 -6.98 23.78 -3.75
N TYR A 145 -8.27 23.59 -3.51
CA TYR A 145 -8.73 22.81 -2.36
C TYR A 145 -9.87 21.88 -2.76
N GLY A 146 -10.01 20.81 -1.99
CA GLY A 146 -11.05 19.83 -2.24
C GLY A 146 -11.23 18.88 -1.07
N LEU A 147 -12.31 18.13 -1.16
CA LEU A 147 -12.62 17.06 -0.21
C LEU A 147 -12.00 15.76 -0.73
N MET A 148 -11.16 15.13 0.07
CA MET A 148 -10.65 13.79 -0.21
C MET A 148 -11.46 12.74 0.53
N ILE A 149 -11.83 11.67 -0.17
CA ILE A 149 -12.34 10.43 0.45
C ILE A 149 -11.24 9.38 0.50
N HIS A 150 -10.89 8.93 1.70
CA HIS A 150 -9.84 7.95 1.92
C HIS A 150 -10.03 7.15 3.22
N ALA A 151 -9.75 5.85 3.17
CA ALA A 151 -9.80 4.90 4.30
C ALA A 151 -9.14 5.45 5.58
N ARG A 152 -7.91 5.95 5.42
CA ARG A 152 -7.06 6.55 6.48
C ARG A 152 -7.71 7.63 7.34
N PHE A 153 -8.74 8.33 6.85
CA PHE A 153 -9.41 9.35 7.67
C PHE A 153 -10.38 8.73 8.69
N GLY A 154 -10.75 7.47 8.48
CA GLY A 154 -11.54 6.67 9.41
C GLY A 154 -13.03 7.02 9.42
N ALA A 155 -13.84 6.08 9.92
CA ALA A 155 -15.30 6.21 9.98
C ALA A 155 -15.76 7.41 10.82
N LYS A 156 -15.03 7.78 11.88
CA LYS A 156 -15.32 8.96 12.72
C LYS A 156 -15.36 10.26 11.92
N ASN A 157 -14.54 10.36 10.86
CA ASN A 157 -14.49 11.52 9.97
C ASN A 157 -15.29 11.30 8.69
N ALA A 158 -16.18 10.30 8.65
CA ALA A 158 -16.88 9.85 7.46
C ALA A 158 -15.92 9.54 6.28
N TYR A 159 -14.70 9.09 6.57
CA TYR A 159 -13.63 8.88 5.58
C TYR A 159 -13.28 10.12 4.75
N GLN A 160 -13.67 11.32 5.20
CA GLN A 160 -13.47 12.58 4.51
C GLN A 160 -12.32 13.37 5.15
N GLY A 161 -11.62 14.17 4.34
CA GLY A 161 -10.65 15.18 4.79
C GLY A 161 -10.67 16.38 3.84
N MET A 162 -10.64 17.59 4.37
CA MET A 162 -10.58 18.80 3.55
C MET A 162 -9.11 19.17 3.35
N LEU A 163 -8.69 19.30 2.09
CA LEU A 163 -7.28 19.41 1.73
C LEU A 163 -7.01 20.63 0.87
N LEU A 164 -5.89 21.28 1.12
CA LEU A 164 -5.31 22.32 0.28
C LEU A 164 -4.12 21.75 -0.51
N ALA A 165 -4.04 22.00 -1.81
CA ALA A 165 -2.96 21.55 -2.65
C ALA A 165 -1.67 22.31 -2.30
N LEU A 166 -0.60 21.56 -2.02
CA LEU A 166 0.76 22.11 -1.94
C LEU A 166 1.51 21.96 -3.28
N GLY A 167 1.01 21.12 -4.19
CA GLY A 167 1.46 21.00 -5.58
C GLY A 167 1.87 19.58 -5.97
N ASN A 168 2.47 19.45 -7.16
CA ASN A 168 3.08 18.20 -7.61
C ASN A 168 4.46 18.03 -6.96
N HIS A 169 4.77 16.79 -6.59
CA HIS A 169 6.07 16.45 -6.05
C HIS A 169 7.17 16.54 -7.12
N ASN A 170 8.35 17.07 -6.78
CA ASN A 170 9.42 17.30 -7.75
C ASN A 170 10.23 16.01 -8.06
N HIS A 171 10.42 15.14 -7.06
CA HIS A 171 11.07 13.83 -7.24
C HIS A 171 10.11 12.69 -7.65
N TYR A 172 8.91 12.61 -7.07
CA TYR A 172 7.94 11.55 -7.38
C TYR A 172 6.87 12.03 -8.37
N LYS A 173 7.15 11.93 -9.68
CA LYS A 173 6.33 12.48 -10.78
C LYS A 173 4.84 12.10 -10.79
N ASN A 174 4.47 10.99 -10.14
CA ASN A 174 3.08 10.52 -10.06
C ASN A 174 2.39 10.92 -8.75
N GLN A 175 2.97 11.82 -7.96
CA GLN A 175 2.50 12.18 -6.63
C GLN A 175 2.19 13.68 -6.51
N THR A 176 1.11 13.99 -5.80
CA THR A 176 0.71 15.32 -5.34
C THR A 176 0.77 15.38 -3.83
N VAL A 177 1.02 16.57 -3.30
CA VAL A 177 1.15 16.83 -1.86
C VAL A 177 0.09 17.82 -1.42
N TRP A 178 -0.49 17.57 -0.27
CA TRP A 178 -1.68 18.25 0.23
C TRP A 178 -1.56 18.54 1.72
N LEU A 179 -2.11 19.67 2.16
CA LEU A 179 -2.23 20.07 3.56
C LEU A 179 -3.66 19.83 4.05
N ARG A 180 -3.83 19.08 5.14
CA ARG A 180 -5.12 18.76 5.73
C ARG A 180 -5.59 19.86 6.67
N LEU A 181 -6.70 20.47 6.31
CA LEU A 181 -7.28 21.64 6.95
C LEU A 181 -8.24 21.31 8.10
N ASP A 182 -8.76 20.08 8.17
CA ASP A 182 -9.83 19.69 9.10
C ASP A 182 -9.35 18.84 10.29
N LYS A 183 -8.04 18.75 10.51
CA LYS A 183 -7.45 17.87 11.53
C LYS A 183 -7.11 18.61 12.82
N ASP A 184 -6.13 19.51 12.77
CA ASP A 184 -5.65 20.31 13.90
C ASP A 184 -5.54 21.79 13.48
N LEU A 185 -5.48 22.69 14.46
CA LEU A 185 -5.26 24.12 14.20
C LEU A 185 -3.83 24.32 13.68
N ILE A 186 -3.70 25.01 12.55
CA ILE A 186 -2.41 25.34 11.95
C ILE A 186 -1.94 26.67 12.56
N THR A 187 -0.97 26.56 13.47
CA THR A 187 -0.33 27.69 14.17
C THR A 187 1.02 28.09 13.59
N ASP A 188 1.66 27.16 12.90
CA ASP A 188 2.93 27.30 12.21
C ASP A 188 2.88 26.48 10.91
N PHE A 189 3.79 26.77 9.99
CA PHE A 189 3.89 26.12 8.69
C PHE A 189 5.16 25.29 8.55
N ASP A 190 5.70 24.80 9.66
CA ASP A 190 6.86 23.91 9.64
C ASP A 190 6.47 22.56 9.02
N PHE A 191 7.15 22.18 7.93
CA PHE A 191 6.85 20.96 7.21
C PHE A 191 7.00 19.71 8.09
N SER A 192 8.06 19.63 8.90
CA SER A 192 8.36 18.44 9.70
C SER A 192 7.30 18.21 10.78
N HIS A 193 6.85 19.29 11.43
CA HIS A 193 5.76 19.27 12.39
C HIS A 193 4.43 18.85 11.76
N LEU A 194 4.06 19.45 10.62
CA LEU A 194 2.82 19.11 9.92
C LEU A 194 2.83 17.68 9.36
N ASP A 195 3.97 17.20 8.86
CA ASP A 195 4.10 15.84 8.31
C ASP A 195 4.04 14.77 9.41
N SER A 196 4.78 14.98 10.52
CA SER A 196 4.76 14.07 11.67
C SER A 196 3.39 14.00 12.35
N ASN A 197 2.65 15.11 12.38
CA ASN A 197 1.26 15.12 12.84
C ASN A 197 0.28 14.50 11.83
N GLY A 198 0.71 14.16 10.60
CA GLY A 198 -0.16 13.58 9.58
C GLY A 198 -1.13 14.58 8.94
N GLN A 199 -0.79 15.87 8.95
CA GLN A 199 -1.50 16.91 8.18
C GLN A 199 -0.98 17.02 6.76
N ILE A 200 0.24 16.56 6.46
CA ILE A 200 0.70 16.42 5.08
C ILE A 200 0.23 15.09 4.50
N ILE A 201 -0.53 15.16 3.41
CA ILE A 201 -1.08 14.01 2.70
C ILE A 201 -0.46 13.93 1.31
N ARG A 202 0.15 12.78 1.02
CA ARG A 202 0.72 12.44 -0.29
C ARG A 202 -0.27 11.56 -1.04
N LYS A 203 -0.71 11.97 -2.23
CA LYS A 203 -1.61 11.20 -3.10
C LYS A 203 -0.90 10.84 -4.39
N LYS A 204 -0.91 9.55 -4.75
CA LYS A 204 -0.53 9.11 -6.10
C LYS A 204 -1.74 9.19 -7.05
N TYR A 205 -1.50 9.54 -8.30
CA TYR A 205 -2.54 9.45 -9.33
C TYR A 205 -2.95 7.99 -9.54
N ALA A 206 -4.21 7.75 -9.88
CA ALA A 206 -4.74 6.40 -10.12
C ALA A 206 -4.63 5.47 -8.88
N GLU A 207 -4.67 6.04 -7.67
CA GLU A 207 -4.69 5.33 -6.39
C GLU A 207 -5.77 5.92 -5.47
N PRO A 208 -6.19 5.19 -4.40
CA PRO A 208 -7.19 5.66 -3.45
C PRO A 208 -6.89 7.06 -2.90
N GLY A 209 -7.95 7.79 -2.52
CA GLY A 209 -7.88 9.22 -2.23
C GLY A 209 -8.64 10.02 -3.28
N PHE A 210 -9.95 9.80 -3.34
CA PHE A 210 -10.80 10.42 -4.37
C PHE A 210 -10.98 11.89 -4.04
N MET A 211 -10.39 12.76 -4.87
CA MET A 211 -10.52 14.20 -4.76
C MET A 211 -11.82 14.68 -5.39
N LEU A 212 -12.59 15.43 -4.62
CA LEU A 212 -13.89 15.96 -4.98
C LEU A 212 -13.91 17.48 -4.80
N PRO A 213 -14.70 18.20 -5.61
CA PRO A 213 -14.95 19.62 -5.35
C PRO A 213 -15.68 19.76 -4.01
N PRO A 214 -15.40 20.80 -3.21
CA PRO A 214 -15.98 21.00 -1.89
C PRO A 214 -17.40 21.60 -1.97
N THR A 215 -18.31 20.94 -2.69
CA THR A 215 -19.72 21.34 -2.82
C THR A 215 -20.54 20.80 -1.65
N GLU A 216 -21.70 21.40 -1.38
CA GLU A 216 -22.65 20.98 -0.33
C GLU A 216 -22.95 19.46 -0.38
N ARG A 217 -23.21 18.92 -1.58
CA ARG A 217 -23.43 17.47 -1.80
C ARG A 217 -22.33 16.61 -1.19
N TYR A 218 -21.07 17.00 -1.34
CA TYR A 218 -19.93 16.19 -0.91
C TYR A 218 -19.56 16.45 0.54
N THR A 219 -19.73 17.68 1.02
CA THR A 219 -19.36 18.07 2.40
C THR A 219 -20.45 17.79 3.44
N GLN A 220 -21.62 17.27 3.05
CA GLN A 220 -22.75 17.03 3.97
C GLN A 220 -22.44 16.14 5.19
N HIS A 221 -21.41 15.28 5.11
CA HIS A 221 -20.98 14.39 6.20
C HIS A 221 -19.87 14.99 7.08
N MET A 222 -19.39 16.20 6.76
CA MET A 222 -18.45 16.91 7.62
C MET A 222 -19.18 17.53 8.81
N THR A 223 -18.63 17.34 10.01
CA THR A 223 -19.19 17.97 11.21
C THR A 223 -18.98 19.48 11.19
N LEU A 224 -19.89 20.22 11.84
CA LEU A 224 -19.77 21.68 11.96
C LEU A 224 -18.44 22.10 12.61
N GLU A 225 -17.96 21.34 13.59
CA GLU A 225 -16.66 21.58 14.24
C GLU A 225 -15.50 21.52 13.24
N ARG A 226 -15.46 20.48 12.40
CA ARG A 226 -14.44 20.34 11.36
C ARG A 226 -14.53 21.44 10.31
N MET A 227 -15.75 21.81 9.90
CA MET A 227 -15.95 22.92 8.97
C MET A 227 -15.49 24.28 9.53
N LYS A 228 -15.72 24.53 10.84
CA LYS A 228 -15.19 25.71 11.52
C LYS A 228 -13.67 25.70 11.56
N LEU A 229 -13.06 24.55 11.87
CA LEU A 229 -11.60 24.41 11.87
C LEU A 229 -11.00 24.68 10.49
N VAL A 230 -11.61 24.15 9.43
CA VAL A 230 -11.21 24.46 8.04
C VAL A 230 -11.24 25.96 7.77
N ALA A 231 -12.34 26.65 8.14
CA ALA A 231 -12.45 28.08 7.94
C ALA A 231 -11.37 28.87 8.71
N THR A 232 -11.12 28.50 9.97
CA THR A 232 -10.04 29.09 10.79
C THR A 232 -8.67 28.88 10.16
N ASN A 233 -8.37 27.66 9.70
CA ASN A 233 -7.10 27.34 9.06
C ASN A 233 -6.91 28.06 7.73
N LEU A 234 -7.95 28.20 6.91
CA LEU A 234 -7.90 29.00 5.69
C LEU A 234 -7.64 30.49 5.98
N GLU A 235 -8.24 31.04 7.03
CA GLU A 235 -7.99 32.42 7.44
C GLU A 235 -6.57 32.62 8.01
N ASN A 236 -6.05 31.64 8.74
CA ASN A 236 -4.65 31.65 9.17
C ASN A 236 -3.71 31.63 7.96
N ILE A 237 -3.98 30.78 6.96
CA ILE A 237 -3.22 30.71 5.72
C ILE A 237 -3.24 32.05 4.97
N ARG A 238 -4.42 32.70 4.89
CA ARG A 238 -4.56 34.02 4.24
C ARG A 238 -3.64 35.09 4.85
N LYS A 239 -3.36 34.99 6.15
CA LYS A 239 -2.47 35.93 6.86
C LYS A 239 -0.98 35.61 6.69
N HIS A 240 -0.64 34.42 6.18
CA HIS A 240 0.70 33.85 6.22
C HIS A 240 1.13 33.23 4.88
N PHE A 241 0.77 33.88 3.76
CA PHE A 241 1.02 33.30 2.44
C PHE A 241 2.50 33.02 2.13
N GLY A 242 3.44 33.86 2.60
CA GLY A 242 4.87 33.62 2.40
C GLY A 242 5.37 32.33 3.06
N GLU A 243 4.79 31.97 4.21
CA GLU A 243 5.09 30.73 4.94
C GLU A 243 4.47 29.52 4.23
N ILE A 244 3.28 29.68 3.64
CA ILE A 244 2.70 28.64 2.79
C ILE A 244 3.51 28.38 1.52
N GLU A 245 4.05 29.41 0.88
CA GLU A 245 4.94 29.22 -0.27
C GLU A 245 6.22 28.47 0.12
N GLN A 246 6.74 28.72 1.33
CA GLN A 246 7.87 27.96 1.88
C GLN A 246 7.49 26.50 2.13
N LEU A 247 6.33 26.25 2.77
CA LEU A 247 5.81 24.91 2.99
C LEU A 247 5.61 24.15 1.65
N GLN A 248 5.10 24.82 0.60
CA GLN A 248 4.99 24.21 -0.73
C GLN A 248 6.35 23.79 -1.27
N ARG A 249 7.40 24.61 -1.13
CA ARG A 249 8.76 24.25 -1.56
C ARG A 249 9.25 23.02 -0.81
N GLU A 250 9.21 23.04 0.51
CA GLU A 250 9.69 21.95 1.37
C GLU A 250 8.93 20.64 1.09
N ALA A 251 7.60 20.70 1.04
CA ALA A 251 6.76 19.53 0.84
C ALA A 251 6.96 18.88 -0.54
N ARG A 252 7.32 19.66 -1.57
CA ARG A 252 7.52 19.16 -2.93
C ARG A 252 8.94 18.63 -3.19
N GLU A 253 9.91 19.10 -2.42
CA GLU A 253 11.31 18.64 -2.47
C GLU A 253 11.60 17.49 -1.50
N PHE A 254 10.69 17.18 -0.57
CA PHE A 254 10.89 16.12 0.41
C PHE A 254 11.26 14.77 -0.22
N THR A 255 12.35 14.17 0.22
CA THR A 255 12.73 12.80 -0.13
C THR A 255 12.95 11.99 1.13
N TYR A 256 12.65 10.69 1.06
CA TYR A 256 13.02 9.79 2.13
C TYR A 256 14.53 9.58 2.14
N GLU A 257 15.11 9.47 3.33
CA GLU A 257 16.51 9.10 3.47
C GLU A 257 16.74 7.71 2.88
N ARG A 258 17.90 7.52 2.24
CA ARG A 258 18.30 6.19 1.80
C ARG A 258 18.64 5.37 3.03
N ILE A 259 18.07 4.18 3.09
CA ILE A 259 18.41 3.21 4.12
C ILE A 259 19.68 2.49 3.66
N ASP A 260 20.71 2.53 4.50
CA ASP A 260 21.90 1.74 4.28
C ASP A 260 21.61 0.26 4.54
N HIS A 261 22.26 -0.64 3.80
CA HIS A 261 22.18 -2.09 4.00
C HIS A 261 20.78 -2.71 3.82
N VAL A 262 19.93 -2.14 2.97
CA VAL A 262 18.64 -2.79 2.61
C VAL A 262 18.90 -4.17 2.03
N ASP A 263 18.21 -5.17 2.58
CA ASP A 263 18.29 -6.52 2.06
C ASP A 263 17.80 -6.55 0.60
N VAL A 264 18.51 -7.27 -0.25
CA VAL A 264 18.25 -7.22 -1.69
C VAL A 264 16.82 -7.65 -2.08
N ASP A 265 16.16 -8.51 -1.29
CA ASP A 265 14.78 -8.92 -1.51
C ASP A 265 13.75 -7.87 -1.04
N ALA A 266 14.18 -6.92 -0.19
CA ALA A 266 13.38 -5.79 0.27
C ALA A 266 13.69 -4.49 -0.48
N GLY A 267 14.76 -4.44 -1.27
CA GLY A 267 15.26 -3.24 -1.95
C GLY A 267 14.49 -2.77 -3.18
N LEU A 268 13.23 -3.20 -3.40
CA LEU A 268 12.45 -2.84 -4.59
C LEU A 268 12.38 -1.32 -4.83
N TYR A 269 12.22 -0.54 -3.76
CA TYR A 269 12.06 0.90 -3.85
C TYR A 269 13.38 1.67 -3.74
N ASP A 270 14.42 1.06 -3.15
CA ASP A 270 15.71 1.72 -2.87
C ASP A 270 16.79 1.42 -3.92
N LEU A 271 16.76 0.24 -4.53
CA LEU A 271 17.82 -0.22 -5.46
C LEU A 271 17.61 0.26 -6.91
N GLY A 272 16.57 1.06 -7.15
CA GLY A 272 16.28 1.65 -8.45
C GLY A 272 15.67 0.66 -9.47
N PHE A 273 15.39 1.17 -10.67
CA PHE A 273 14.85 0.35 -11.77
C PHE A 273 15.95 -0.38 -12.52
N LEU A 274 15.66 -1.62 -12.94
CA LEU A 274 16.53 -2.39 -13.82
C LEU A 274 16.72 -1.69 -15.18
N THR A 275 17.96 -1.64 -15.64
CA THR A 275 18.36 -1.25 -17.00
C THR A 275 17.85 -2.25 -18.04
N GLY A 276 17.91 -1.88 -19.33
CA GLY A 276 17.51 -2.78 -20.41
C GLY A 276 18.33 -4.09 -20.47
N GLU A 277 19.63 -4.02 -20.20
CA GLU A 277 20.52 -5.20 -20.14
C GLU A 277 20.13 -6.13 -18.99
N GLU A 278 19.85 -5.55 -17.82
CA GLU A 278 19.42 -6.30 -16.63
C GLU A 278 18.03 -6.93 -16.80
N GLN A 279 17.11 -6.25 -17.48
CA GLN A 279 15.81 -6.83 -17.83
C GLN A 279 15.96 -8.01 -18.80
N GLN A 280 16.85 -7.92 -19.78
CA GLN A 280 17.16 -9.04 -20.69
C GLN A 280 17.81 -10.21 -19.95
N PHE A 281 18.68 -9.93 -18.98
CA PHE A 281 19.22 -10.96 -18.09
C PHE A 281 18.10 -11.71 -17.37
N CYS A 282 17.16 -11.00 -16.74
CA CYS A 282 16.02 -11.63 -16.05
C CYS A 282 15.18 -12.52 -16.98
N GLN A 283 14.89 -12.05 -18.19
CA GLN A 283 14.16 -12.83 -19.19
C GLN A 283 14.91 -14.11 -19.59
N LYS A 284 16.21 -14.00 -19.87
CA LYS A 284 17.07 -15.14 -20.22
C LYS A 284 17.18 -16.13 -19.06
N PHE A 285 17.29 -15.65 -17.83
CA PHE A 285 17.35 -16.49 -16.63
C PHE A 285 16.13 -17.41 -16.50
N HIS A 286 14.93 -16.88 -16.74
CA HIS A 286 13.68 -17.64 -16.63
C HIS A 286 13.51 -18.73 -17.68
N ILE A 287 14.04 -18.52 -18.90
CA ILE A 287 13.98 -19.53 -19.97
C ILE A 287 15.18 -20.47 -20.00
N ALA A 288 16.26 -20.16 -19.29
CA ALA A 288 17.47 -20.96 -19.25
C ALA A 288 17.28 -22.24 -18.43
N LEU A 289 17.93 -23.32 -18.88
CA LEU A 289 18.08 -24.55 -18.10
C LEU A 289 18.93 -24.29 -16.84
N PRO A 290 18.77 -25.08 -15.76
CA PRO A 290 19.49 -24.89 -14.50
C PRO A 290 21.00 -24.66 -14.64
N HIS A 291 21.70 -25.47 -15.44
CA HIS A 291 23.15 -25.32 -15.66
C HIS A 291 23.51 -24.02 -16.40
N ALA A 292 22.65 -23.56 -17.32
CA ALA A 292 22.88 -22.33 -18.06
C ALA A 292 22.62 -21.07 -17.21
N ARG A 293 21.76 -21.16 -16.19
CA ARG A 293 21.54 -20.07 -15.22
C ARG A 293 22.81 -19.72 -14.47
N GLN A 294 23.64 -20.71 -14.11
CA GLN A 294 24.89 -20.46 -13.39
C GLN A 294 25.86 -19.59 -14.20
N SER A 295 26.02 -19.84 -15.50
CA SER A 295 26.85 -19.00 -16.37
C SER A 295 26.30 -17.58 -16.50
N LEU A 296 24.97 -17.43 -16.55
CA LEU A 296 24.33 -16.11 -16.55
C LEU A 296 24.63 -15.35 -15.24
N ILE A 297 24.41 -15.99 -14.08
CA ILE A 297 24.67 -15.41 -12.76
C ILE A 297 26.14 -14.98 -12.63
N ALA A 298 27.08 -15.82 -13.06
CA ALA A 298 28.51 -15.54 -12.98
C ALA A 298 28.88 -14.28 -13.79
N ALA A 299 28.25 -14.07 -14.94
CA ALA A 299 28.47 -12.92 -15.82
C ALA A 299 27.77 -11.63 -15.35
N GLN A 300 26.88 -11.69 -14.37
CA GLN A 300 26.13 -10.52 -13.91
C GLN A 300 27.03 -9.56 -13.14
N LYS A 301 27.05 -8.29 -13.59
CA LYS A 301 27.87 -7.20 -13.03
C LYS A 301 27.18 -6.49 -11.87
N ASN A 302 25.84 -6.43 -11.87
CA ASN A 302 25.10 -5.84 -10.77
C ASN A 302 25.09 -6.82 -9.57
N PRO A 303 25.75 -6.47 -8.45
CA PRO A 303 25.88 -7.38 -7.30
C PRO A 303 24.54 -7.70 -6.64
N ASN A 304 23.60 -6.74 -6.64
CA ASN A 304 22.27 -6.94 -6.10
C ASN A 304 21.48 -7.94 -6.95
N LEU A 305 21.45 -7.71 -8.26
CA LEU A 305 20.75 -8.61 -9.18
C LEU A 305 21.37 -10.02 -9.20
N LYS A 306 22.71 -10.10 -9.10
CA LYS A 306 23.42 -11.38 -8.94
C LYS A 306 22.98 -12.11 -7.67
N THR A 307 22.92 -11.40 -6.54
CA THR A 307 22.47 -11.97 -5.26
C THR A 307 21.01 -12.42 -5.31
N GLN A 308 20.11 -11.67 -5.94
CA GLN A 308 18.72 -12.09 -6.13
C GLN A 308 18.62 -13.35 -6.97
N ALA A 309 19.35 -13.43 -8.10
CA ALA A 309 19.35 -14.60 -8.95
C ALA A 309 19.87 -15.85 -8.23
N LEU A 310 20.92 -15.69 -7.41
CA LEU A 310 21.41 -16.75 -6.52
C LEU A 310 20.34 -17.20 -5.53
N ARG A 311 19.62 -16.27 -4.89
CA ARG A 311 18.54 -16.60 -3.96
C ARG A 311 17.37 -17.30 -4.63
N VAL A 312 17.02 -16.93 -5.87
CA VAL A 312 16.00 -17.65 -6.66
C VAL A 312 16.45 -19.08 -6.92
N GLN A 313 17.68 -19.27 -7.41
CA GLN A 313 18.21 -20.60 -7.70
C GLN A 313 18.33 -21.45 -6.43
N TRP A 314 18.76 -20.85 -5.32
CA TRP A 314 18.86 -21.52 -4.02
C TRP A 314 17.50 -21.96 -3.47
N ARG A 315 16.44 -21.16 -3.65
CA ARG A 315 15.06 -21.52 -3.26
C ARG A 315 14.47 -22.63 -4.12
N ASP A 316 14.86 -22.69 -5.40
CA ASP A 316 14.43 -23.71 -6.36
C ASP A 316 15.11 -25.05 -6.08
N ASP A 317 16.46 -25.05 -6.06
CA ASP A 317 17.27 -26.22 -5.76
C ASP A 317 18.69 -25.80 -5.27
N PRO A 318 18.99 -25.95 -3.97
CA PRO A 318 20.31 -25.64 -3.41
C PRO A 318 21.48 -26.42 -4.03
N SER A 319 21.23 -27.59 -4.62
CA SER A 319 22.28 -28.43 -5.22
C SER A 319 22.87 -27.83 -6.50
N LEU A 320 22.18 -26.85 -7.09
CA LEU A 320 22.64 -26.11 -8.27
C LEU A 320 23.67 -25.02 -7.94
N LEU A 321 23.93 -24.75 -6.65
CA LEU A 321 24.91 -23.76 -6.23
C LEU A 321 26.28 -24.41 -6.08
N SER A 322 27.33 -23.65 -6.39
CA SER A 322 28.69 -24.01 -6.00
C SER A 322 28.85 -23.97 -4.47
N THR A 323 29.90 -24.61 -3.95
CA THR A 323 30.20 -24.62 -2.51
C THR A 323 30.35 -23.21 -1.93
N GLU A 324 30.94 -22.28 -2.69
CA GLU A 324 31.10 -20.88 -2.27
C GLU A 324 29.76 -20.15 -2.20
N GLU A 325 28.91 -20.30 -3.22
CA GLU A 325 27.57 -19.71 -3.25
C GLU A 325 26.68 -20.27 -2.13
N LEU A 326 26.73 -21.58 -1.89
CA LEU A 326 25.99 -22.22 -0.81
C LEU A 326 26.47 -21.71 0.55
N SER A 327 27.79 -21.58 0.75
CA SER A 327 28.37 -20.98 1.96
C SER A 327 27.88 -19.54 2.18
N SER A 328 27.79 -18.75 1.11
CA SER A 328 27.22 -17.39 1.16
C SER A 328 25.75 -17.39 1.61
N MET A 329 24.92 -18.29 1.06
CA MET A 329 23.50 -18.41 1.45
C MET A 329 23.33 -18.90 2.90
N THR A 330 24.17 -19.84 3.33
CA THR A 330 24.20 -20.31 4.72
C THR A 330 24.60 -19.17 5.65
N ASN A 331 25.62 -18.38 5.33
CA ASN A 331 26.01 -17.21 6.12
C ASN A 331 24.89 -16.17 6.22
N TYR A 332 24.17 -15.92 5.12
CA TYR A 332 22.98 -15.07 5.13
C TYR A 332 21.91 -15.59 6.10
N MET A 333 21.60 -16.89 6.04
CA MET A 333 20.63 -17.52 6.94
C MET A 333 21.09 -17.48 8.41
N ASN A 334 22.37 -17.73 8.67
CA ASN A 334 22.95 -17.69 10.00
C ASN A 334 22.82 -16.30 10.65
N LYS A 335 22.87 -15.22 9.86
CA LYS A 335 22.61 -13.85 10.37
C LYS A 335 21.16 -13.66 10.80
N ILE A 336 20.20 -14.20 10.06
CA ILE A 336 18.76 -14.05 10.33
C ILE A 336 18.32 -14.93 11.50
N MET A 337 18.95 -16.08 11.66
CA MET A 337 18.63 -17.05 12.70
C MET A 337 19.32 -16.76 14.04
N GLN A 338 20.00 -15.63 14.20
CA GLN A 338 20.58 -15.26 15.49
C GLN A 338 19.47 -14.96 16.53
N LYS A 339 19.84 -15.01 17.82
CA LYS A 339 18.93 -14.69 18.93
C LYS A 339 18.40 -13.26 18.88
N LYS A 340 19.19 -12.34 18.34
CA LYS A 340 18.79 -10.96 18.07
C LYS A 340 18.64 -10.79 16.57
N SER A 341 17.60 -10.08 16.16
CA SER A 341 17.39 -9.74 14.76
C SER A 341 18.59 -8.95 14.22
N PRO A 342 19.05 -9.25 13.00
CA PRO A 342 20.22 -8.63 12.42
C PRO A 342 20.03 -7.13 12.21
N ALA A 343 21.01 -6.33 12.66
CA ALA A 343 20.99 -4.88 12.46
C ALA A 343 21.34 -4.48 11.01
N ASP A 344 22.01 -5.36 10.26
CA ASP A 344 22.50 -5.13 8.89
C ASP A 344 21.63 -5.78 7.80
N ILE A 345 20.46 -6.32 8.17
CA ILE A 345 19.48 -6.88 7.24
C ILE A 345 18.14 -6.21 7.53
N VAL A 346 17.90 -5.10 6.85
CA VAL A 346 16.72 -4.26 7.04
C VAL A 346 15.83 -4.22 5.81
N ASP A 347 14.55 -3.93 6.01
CA ASP A 347 13.63 -3.63 4.92
C ASP A 347 13.80 -2.21 4.38
N TYR A 348 13.04 -1.87 3.34
CA TYR A 348 13.01 -0.52 2.74
C TYR A 348 12.41 0.57 3.67
N ARG A 349 12.07 0.21 4.92
CA ARG A 349 11.63 1.13 5.98
C ARG A 349 12.63 1.18 7.13
N GLY A 350 13.76 0.46 7.05
CA GLY A 350 14.78 0.41 8.08
C GLY A 350 14.47 -0.54 9.24
N HIS A 351 13.40 -1.34 9.14
CA HIS A 351 13.10 -2.33 10.16
C HIS A 351 13.95 -3.58 9.96
N SER A 352 14.59 -4.05 11.04
CA SER A 352 15.30 -5.33 11.04
C SER A 352 14.38 -6.47 10.64
N LYS A 353 14.93 -7.38 9.85
CA LYS A 353 14.23 -8.62 9.49
C LYS A 353 13.96 -9.44 10.75
N ARG A 354 12.68 -9.78 10.96
CA ARG A 354 12.23 -10.60 12.09
C ARG A 354 12.89 -11.98 12.07
N GLY A 355 13.55 -12.35 13.16
CA GLY A 355 14.20 -13.65 13.35
C GLY A 355 13.32 -14.71 14.02
N LEU A 356 13.83 -15.95 14.11
CA LEU A 356 13.11 -17.09 14.71
C LEU A 356 12.87 -16.91 16.22
N TYR A 357 13.89 -16.48 16.98
CA TYR A 357 13.80 -16.32 18.43
C TYR A 357 12.87 -15.16 18.83
N GLU A 358 12.90 -14.05 18.08
CA GLU A 358 11.97 -12.94 18.27
C GLU A 358 10.52 -13.41 18.04
N SER A 359 10.29 -14.14 16.95
CA SER A 359 8.98 -14.72 16.63
C SER A 359 8.51 -15.69 17.73
N LEU A 360 9.42 -16.54 18.25
CA LEU A 360 9.08 -17.46 19.34
C LEU A 360 8.72 -16.72 20.64
N SER A 361 9.44 -15.64 20.96
CA SER A 361 9.15 -14.81 22.13
C SER A 361 7.78 -14.15 22.01
N GLU A 362 7.47 -13.56 20.85
CA GLU A 362 6.17 -12.94 20.56
C GLU A 362 5.02 -13.95 20.66
N VAL A 363 5.22 -15.14 20.10
CA VAL A 363 4.20 -16.19 20.10
C VAL A 363 3.94 -16.72 21.52
N LYS A 364 4.99 -16.87 22.35
CA LYS A 364 4.84 -17.21 23.78
C LYS A 364 4.08 -16.11 24.53
N GLU A 365 4.42 -14.85 24.27
CA GLU A 365 3.73 -13.71 24.87
C GLU A 365 2.24 -13.68 24.48
N ILE A 366 1.91 -13.93 23.20
CA ILE A 366 0.53 -14.04 22.72
C ILE A 366 -0.21 -15.17 23.45
N ASN A 367 0.43 -16.34 23.57
CA ASN A 367 -0.15 -17.50 24.25
C ASN A 367 -0.46 -17.21 25.73
N ASP A 368 0.40 -16.45 26.40
CA ASP A 368 0.28 -16.17 27.83
C ASP A 368 -0.70 -15.02 28.12
N LYS A 369 -0.80 -14.03 27.22
CA LYS A 369 -1.54 -12.78 27.47
C LYS A 369 -2.92 -12.72 26.84
N LEU A 370 -3.15 -13.41 25.72
CA LEU A 370 -4.40 -13.31 24.99
C LEU A 370 -5.33 -14.48 25.33
N SER A 371 -6.62 -14.17 25.47
CA SER A 371 -7.66 -15.20 25.49
C SER A 371 -7.87 -15.68 24.06
N LEU A 372 -7.46 -16.92 23.79
CA LEU A 372 -7.51 -17.53 22.47
C LEU A 372 -8.63 -18.56 22.38
N ASP A 373 -9.32 -18.60 21.24
CA ASP A 373 -10.21 -19.72 20.93
C ASP A 373 -9.43 -21.00 20.57
N GLU A 374 -10.12 -22.13 20.49
CA GLU A 374 -9.48 -23.43 20.22
C GLU A 374 -8.77 -23.50 18.86
N SER A 375 -9.29 -22.80 17.84
CA SER A 375 -8.68 -22.74 16.52
C SER A 375 -7.38 -21.92 16.55
N GLN A 376 -7.42 -20.77 17.24
CA GLN A 376 -6.28 -19.88 17.44
C GLN A 376 -5.17 -20.59 18.23
N LYS A 377 -5.52 -21.27 19.34
CA LYS A 377 -4.55 -22.08 20.10
C LYS A 377 -3.88 -23.13 19.24
N LYS A 378 -4.66 -23.88 18.46
CA LYS A 378 -4.12 -24.91 17.57
C LYS A 378 -3.14 -24.33 16.55
N ALA A 379 -3.49 -23.21 15.91
CA ALA A 379 -2.61 -22.54 14.97
C ALA A 379 -1.33 -22.05 15.64
N LEU A 380 -1.46 -21.45 16.82
CA LEU A 380 -0.34 -20.92 17.60
C LEU A 380 0.62 -22.04 18.03
N THR A 381 0.10 -23.12 18.60
CA THR A 381 0.89 -24.31 18.99
C THR A 381 1.60 -24.91 17.78
N SER A 382 0.92 -25.05 16.64
CA SER A 382 1.54 -25.56 15.41
C SER A 382 2.70 -24.67 14.94
N TYR A 383 2.56 -23.34 15.05
CA TYR A 383 3.62 -22.41 14.69
C TYR A 383 4.79 -22.44 15.68
N MET A 384 4.51 -22.53 16.99
CA MET A 384 5.54 -22.72 18.02
C MET A 384 6.37 -23.98 17.75
N THR A 385 5.71 -25.12 17.52
CA THR A 385 6.42 -26.38 17.21
C THR A 385 7.29 -26.24 15.97
N TRP A 386 6.81 -25.54 14.93
CA TRP A 386 7.62 -25.28 13.75
C TRP A 386 8.84 -24.40 14.04
N LEU A 387 8.68 -23.35 14.86
CA LEU A 387 9.78 -22.48 15.28
C LEU A 387 10.83 -23.25 16.09
N ASP A 388 10.41 -24.05 17.06
CA ASP A 388 11.30 -24.85 17.89
C ASP A 388 12.11 -25.85 17.03
N GLN A 389 11.45 -26.57 16.12
CA GLN A 389 12.12 -27.48 15.17
C GLN A 389 13.14 -26.75 14.28
N LYS A 390 12.84 -25.52 13.85
CA LYS A 390 13.76 -24.73 13.02
C LYS A 390 14.95 -24.22 13.81
N ILE A 391 14.75 -23.87 15.08
CA ILE A 391 15.83 -23.48 15.99
C ILE A 391 16.75 -24.67 16.27
N GLU A 392 16.19 -25.84 16.60
CA GLU A 392 16.98 -27.06 16.83
C GLU A 392 17.80 -27.45 15.59
N SER A 393 17.19 -27.41 14.40
CA SER A 393 17.88 -27.68 13.13
C SER A 393 18.97 -26.67 12.80
N PHE A 394 18.96 -25.49 13.41
CA PHE A 394 20.00 -24.48 13.22
C PHE A 394 21.14 -24.60 14.24
N GLU A 395 20.82 -25.00 15.47
CA GLU A 395 21.80 -25.19 16.55
C GLU A 395 22.59 -26.51 16.41
N THR A 396 22.09 -27.45 15.60
CA THR A 396 22.74 -28.73 15.27
C THR A 396 23.44 -28.68 13.93
#